data_AF-W0S060-F1
#
_entry.id   AF-W0S060-F1
#
_cell.length_a   1.000
_cell.length_b   1.000
_cell.length_c   1.000
_cell.angle_alpha   90.00
_cell.angle_beta   90.00
_cell.angle_gamma   90.00
#
_symmetry.space_group_name_H-M   'P 1'
#
loop_
_entity.id
_entity.type
_entity.pdbx_description
1 polymer ?
#
loop_
_entity_poly.entity_id
_entity_poly.type
_entity_poly.pdbx_seq_one_letter_code
_entity_poly.pdbx_strand_id
1 'polypeptide(L)'
;MTNDLQSASIKLYIVLLITICGLILCYSPLLGFCIPIFFLILGLGSNFGARVGFTLISILGAAFTFASRNYVSGTIKDDFANIYLPAFYDVNKGGTIFYESFSNGVEFFITLYFKVIGGIFGIKEPFMIMFAVLLFVLLLYYIWLEVFVLVNIEKKHRSICVAACFSLLSCIIITQNMRQAISCVFLLYAISLLLNKKYISCLVFAFLAVISHMTALIVLPLFYFIMEGSKKTRLIIIIVSLGFLLAFNIAIGIIISYNLLGASTYKLLYYADTSGRSVDIGYLKFLIISFFAGLFLCKNDSLQADRFRNLLFCGTILYLIFMPIPTLSFRFLMLLVVFYNGLIMFYAFKKQLTILGFLLIAYNLYKIYSLGPNQDLLTGPEAYMNLWYSYPWAGTEFLYYFN
;
A
#
# COMPACT_ATOMS: atom_id res chain seq x y z
N MET A 1 23.06 36.97 -15.49
CA MET A 1 22.74 36.67 -16.90
C MET A 1 23.08 35.22 -17.29
N THR A 2 24.34 34.77 -17.21
CA THR A 2 24.71 33.36 -17.52
C THR A 2 24.10 32.33 -16.57
N ASN A 3 24.10 32.61 -15.25
CA ASN A 3 23.47 31.73 -14.25
C ASN A 3 21.92 31.67 -14.36
N ASP A 4 21.29 32.77 -14.79
CA ASP A 4 19.83 32.85 -14.93
C ASP A 4 19.34 32.07 -16.16
N LEU A 5 20.09 32.18 -17.27
CA LEU A 5 19.86 31.38 -18.48
C LEU A 5 20.03 29.89 -18.19
N GLN A 6 21.09 29.49 -17.49
CA GLN A 6 21.33 28.10 -17.10
C GLN A 6 20.22 27.54 -16.19
N SER A 7 19.73 28.35 -15.25
CA SER A 7 18.59 28.00 -14.39
C SER A 7 17.27 27.83 -15.18
N ALA A 8 17.03 28.70 -16.17
CA ALA A 8 15.85 28.61 -17.03
C ALA A 8 15.90 27.36 -17.93
N SER A 9 17.05 27.05 -18.51
CA SER A 9 17.25 25.85 -19.33
C SER A 9 17.00 24.55 -18.54
N ILE A 10 17.46 24.47 -17.29
CA ILE A 10 17.22 23.29 -16.42
C ILE A 10 15.73 23.13 -16.11
N LYS A 11 15.02 24.22 -15.82
CA LYS A 11 13.57 24.17 -15.57
C LYS A 11 12.81 23.72 -16.81
N LEU A 12 13.14 24.26 -17.99
CA LEU A 12 12.54 23.86 -19.25
C LEU A 12 12.79 22.36 -19.54
N TYR A 13 14.02 21.89 -19.32
CA TYR A 13 14.37 20.48 -19.48
C TYR A 13 13.53 19.57 -18.56
N ILE A 14 13.37 19.92 -17.28
CA ILE A 14 12.52 19.16 -16.35
C ILE A 14 11.06 19.13 -16.81
N VAL A 15 10.52 20.27 -17.25
CA VAL A 15 9.14 20.35 -17.75
C VAL A 15 8.96 19.44 -18.96
N LEU A 16 9.89 19.47 -19.93
CA LEU A 16 9.89 18.57 -21.08
C LEU A 16 9.90 17.10 -20.67
N LEU A 17 10.73 16.71 -19.70
CA LEU A 17 10.76 15.33 -19.20
C LEU A 17 9.43 14.91 -18.56
N ILE A 18 8.81 15.80 -17.78
CA ILE A 18 7.48 15.56 -17.18
C ILE A 18 6.43 15.40 -18.27
N THR A 19 6.44 16.26 -19.30
CA THR A 19 5.53 16.14 -20.44
C THR A 19 5.73 14.82 -21.18
N ILE A 20 6.97 14.41 -21.45
CA ILE A 20 7.27 13.12 -22.09
C ILE A 20 6.75 11.96 -21.24
N CYS A 21 6.95 12.00 -19.91
CA CYS A 21 6.39 11.00 -19.01
C CYS A 21 4.86 10.96 -19.07
N GLY A 22 4.20 12.11 -19.17
CA GLY A 22 2.75 12.21 -19.32
C GLY A 22 2.26 11.62 -20.64
N LEU A 23 2.99 11.85 -21.74
CA LEU A 23 2.69 11.24 -23.03
C LEU A 23 2.85 9.71 -22.96
N ILE A 24 3.93 9.22 -22.35
CA ILE A 24 4.15 7.78 -22.14
C ILE A 24 2.99 7.15 -21.36
N LEU A 25 2.53 7.79 -20.28
CA LEU A 25 1.36 7.33 -19.50
C LEU A 25 0.13 7.10 -20.39
N CYS A 26 -0.09 7.97 -21.38
CA CYS A 26 -1.25 7.87 -22.28
C CYS A 26 -1.19 6.65 -23.20
N TYR A 27 -0.02 6.06 -23.44
CA TYR A 27 0.17 4.87 -24.27
C TYR A 27 0.51 3.61 -23.47
N SER A 28 1.06 3.75 -22.26
CA SER A 28 1.32 2.62 -21.35
C SER A 28 1.29 3.09 -19.89
N PRO A 29 0.29 2.67 -19.09
CA PRO A 29 0.25 2.99 -17.67
C PRO A 29 1.41 2.36 -16.89
N LEU A 30 1.92 1.20 -17.31
CA LEU A 30 3.07 0.54 -16.67
C LEU A 30 4.36 1.35 -16.85
N LEU A 31 4.59 1.86 -18.06
CA LEU A 31 5.75 2.72 -18.32
C LEU A 31 5.56 4.09 -17.67
N GLY A 32 4.35 4.63 -17.69
CA GLY A 32 3.97 5.84 -16.94
C GLY A 32 4.18 5.71 -15.43
N PHE A 33 4.07 4.50 -14.89
CA PHE A 33 4.43 4.21 -13.49
C PHE A 33 5.94 4.20 -13.27
N CYS A 34 6.69 3.47 -14.08
CA CYS A 34 8.09 3.13 -13.78
C CYS A 34 9.11 4.17 -14.28
N ILE A 35 8.89 4.80 -15.43
CA ILE A 35 9.86 5.74 -16.03
C ILE A 35 10.05 7.02 -15.21
N PRO A 36 8.99 7.68 -14.69
CA PRO A 36 9.20 8.85 -13.84
C PRO A 36 9.96 8.51 -12.54
N ILE A 37 9.83 7.28 -12.04
CA ILE A 37 10.62 6.78 -10.90
C ILE A 37 12.11 6.76 -11.24
N PHE A 38 12.53 6.41 -12.46
CA PHE A 38 13.95 6.50 -12.84
C PHE A 38 14.48 7.92 -12.72
N PHE A 39 13.72 8.92 -13.16
CA PHE A 39 14.10 10.33 -13.00
C PHE A 39 14.17 10.74 -11.52
N LEU A 40 13.28 10.21 -10.67
CA LEU A 40 13.36 10.40 -9.23
C LEU A 40 14.62 9.75 -8.61
N ILE A 41 15.01 8.55 -9.06
CA ILE A 41 16.22 7.86 -8.61
C ILE A 41 17.48 8.65 -8.99
N LEU A 42 17.51 9.20 -10.21
CA LEU A 42 18.60 10.03 -10.73
C LEU A 42 18.69 11.42 -10.08
N GLY A 43 17.80 11.74 -9.13
CA GLY A 43 17.84 12.99 -8.38
C GLY A 43 17.19 14.19 -9.07
N LEU A 44 16.53 13.99 -10.21
CA LEU A 44 15.85 15.06 -10.95
C LEU A 44 14.59 15.60 -10.21
N GLY A 45 14.09 14.87 -9.21
CA GLY A 45 13.05 15.30 -8.28
C GLY A 45 13.55 16.01 -7.02
N SER A 46 14.76 16.59 -7.03
CA SER A 46 15.27 17.36 -5.88
C SER A 46 14.41 18.62 -5.63
N ASN A 47 13.97 19.28 -6.70
CA ASN A 47 12.99 20.38 -6.64
C ASN A 47 11.58 19.84 -6.33
N PHE A 48 10.79 20.60 -5.55
CA PHE A 48 9.41 20.22 -5.18
C PHE A 48 8.50 20.04 -6.40
N GLY A 49 8.45 20.99 -7.33
CA GLY A 49 7.59 20.90 -8.51
C GLY A 49 7.95 19.72 -9.41
N ALA A 50 9.26 19.47 -9.60
CA ALA A 50 9.74 18.32 -10.36
C ALA A 50 9.34 16.99 -9.70
N ARG A 51 9.53 16.89 -8.37
CA ARG A 51 9.16 15.70 -7.60
C ARG A 51 7.68 15.42 -7.66
N VAL A 52 6.86 16.45 -7.46
CA VAL A 52 5.39 16.35 -7.54
C VAL A 52 4.99 15.89 -8.94
N GLY A 53 5.51 16.51 -10.00
CA GLY A 53 5.20 16.14 -11.38
C GLY A 53 5.50 14.68 -11.70
N PHE A 54 6.73 14.22 -11.45
CA PHE A 54 7.10 12.82 -11.69
C PHE A 54 6.30 11.84 -10.80
N THR A 55 6.05 12.21 -9.55
CA THR A 55 5.30 11.33 -8.62
C THR A 55 3.83 11.23 -9.01
N LEU A 56 3.18 12.32 -9.41
CA LEU A 56 1.77 12.29 -9.86
C LEU A 56 1.58 11.43 -11.11
N ILE A 57 2.51 11.53 -12.08
CA ILE A 57 2.47 10.64 -13.26
C ILE A 57 2.66 9.19 -12.83
N SER A 58 3.60 8.92 -11.92
CA SER A 58 3.81 7.57 -11.38
C SER A 58 2.57 7.03 -10.66
N ILE A 59 1.88 7.87 -9.88
CA ILE A 59 0.65 7.53 -9.17
C ILE A 59 -0.47 7.18 -10.16
N LEU A 60 -0.66 7.99 -11.20
CA LEU A 60 -1.67 7.72 -12.23
C LEU A 60 -1.36 6.44 -12.99
N GLY A 61 -0.10 6.25 -13.39
CA GLY A 61 0.35 5.02 -14.05
C GLY A 61 0.16 3.79 -13.19
N ALA A 62 0.48 3.86 -11.89
CA ALA A 62 0.22 2.78 -10.95
C ALA A 62 -1.29 2.53 -10.79
N ALA A 63 -2.08 3.59 -10.67
CA ALA A 63 -3.52 3.47 -10.49
C ALA A 63 -4.16 2.71 -11.66
N PHE A 64 -3.84 3.05 -12.91
CA PHE A 64 -4.32 2.30 -14.08
C PHE A 64 -3.72 0.90 -14.14
N THR A 65 -2.40 0.75 -14.02
CA THR A 65 -1.72 -0.57 -14.07
C THR A 65 -2.41 -1.61 -13.20
N PHE A 66 -2.65 -1.30 -11.92
CA PHE A 66 -3.21 -2.28 -10.99
C PHE A 66 -4.74 -2.33 -10.98
N ALA A 67 -5.42 -1.28 -11.46
CA ALA A 67 -6.87 -1.33 -11.69
C ALA A 67 -7.25 -2.23 -12.87
N SER A 68 -6.33 -2.47 -13.81
CA SER A 68 -6.56 -3.36 -14.95
C SER A 68 -6.77 -4.84 -14.59
N ARG A 69 -6.59 -5.21 -13.30
CA ARG A 69 -6.59 -6.59 -12.87
C ARG A 69 -7.93 -7.29 -13.06
N ASN A 70 -7.86 -8.60 -13.26
CA ASN A 70 -9.01 -9.47 -13.26
C ASN A 70 -9.62 -9.57 -11.85
N TYR A 71 -10.93 -9.76 -11.82
CA TYR A 71 -11.71 -10.04 -10.63
C TYR A 71 -12.68 -11.18 -10.91
N VAL A 72 -12.85 -12.08 -9.93
CA VAL A 72 -13.60 -13.33 -10.11
C VAL A 72 -14.69 -13.47 -9.05
N SER A 73 -15.95 -13.30 -9.47
CA SER A 73 -17.13 -13.50 -8.62
C SER A 73 -17.30 -14.97 -8.22
N GLY A 74 -17.85 -15.21 -7.03
CA GLY A 74 -18.12 -16.57 -6.53
C GLY A 74 -16.90 -17.26 -5.89
N THR A 75 -15.73 -16.62 -5.89
CA THR A 75 -14.55 -17.10 -5.17
C THR A 75 -14.46 -16.46 -3.78
N ILE A 76 -14.20 -17.24 -2.75
CA ILE A 76 -14.00 -16.75 -1.36
C ILE A 76 -12.75 -15.85 -1.24
N LYS A 77 -11.92 -15.83 -2.29
CA LYS A 77 -10.62 -15.15 -2.30
C LYS A 77 -10.71 -13.70 -2.77
N ASP A 78 -11.72 -13.31 -3.56
CA ASP A 78 -11.82 -11.98 -4.17
C ASP A 78 -12.75 -11.04 -3.38
N ASP A 79 -12.19 -10.22 -2.50
CA ASP A 79 -12.96 -9.23 -1.74
C ASP A 79 -13.52 -8.13 -2.66
N PHE A 80 -12.89 -7.84 -3.81
CA PHE A 80 -13.42 -6.84 -4.73
C PHE A 80 -14.73 -7.29 -5.37
N ALA A 81 -14.72 -8.46 -6.01
CA ALA A 81 -15.91 -8.97 -6.70
C ALA A 81 -17.07 -9.26 -5.74
N ASN A 82 -16.78 -9.81 -4.56
CA ASN A 82 -17.83 -10.35 -3.68
C ASN A 82 -18.25 -9.40 -2.55
N ILE A 83 -17.47 -8.35 -2.28
CA ILE A 83 -17.70 -7.46 -1.13
C ILE A 83 -17.80 -6.00 -1.58
N TYR A 84 -16.78 -5.48 -2.28
CA TYR A 84 -16.74 -4.05 -2.63
C TYR A 84 -17.65 -3.68 -3.79
N LEU A 85 -17.70 -4.50 -4.84
CA LEU A 85 -18.54 -4.23 -6.00
C LEU A 85 -20.05 -4.25 -5.66
N PRO A 86 -20.58 -5.23 -4.89
CA PRO A 86 -21.97 -5.19 -4.42
C PRO A 86 -22.26 -3.96 -3.55
N ALA A 87 -21.36 -3.61 -2.62
CA ALA A 87 -21.53 -2.43 -1.77
C ALA A 87 -21.55 -1.13 -2.58
N PHE A 88 -20.72 -1.01 -3.62
CA PHE A 88 -20.72 0.14 -4.53
C PHE A 88 -22.08 0.29 -5.23
N TYR A 89 -22.62 -0.80 -5.79
CA TYR A 89 -23.90 -0.75 -6.51
C TYR A 89 -25.08 -0.50 -5.58
N ASP A 90 -25.09 -1.08 -4.39
CA ASP A 90 -26.14 -0.88 -3.39
C ASP A 90 -26.28 0.61 -3.02
N VAL A 91 -25.17 1.23 -2.63
CA VAL A 91 -25.16 2.63 -2.19
C VAL A 91 -25.51 3.60 -3.33
N ASN A 92 -25.09 3.30 -4.56
CA ASN A 92 -25.40 4.13 -5.73
C ASN A 92 -26.80 3.91 -6.31
N LYS A 93 -27.52 2.86 -5.89
CA LYS A 93 -28.94 2.63 -6.22
C LYS A 93 -29.91 3.17 -5.16
N GLY A 94 -29.41 3.96 -4.19
CA GLY A 94 -30.20 4.56 -3.11
C GLY A 94 -30.07 3.86 -1.76
N GLY A 95 -29.21 2.85 -1.65
CA GLY A 95 -28.89 2.18 -0.39
C GLY A 95 -28.21 3.09 0.64
N THR A 96 -28.11 2.59 1.87
CA THR A 96 -27.47 3.29 2.98
C THR A 96 -25.94 3.20 2.92
N ILE A 97 -25.24 4.25 3.37
CA ILE A 97 -23.78 4.20 3.53
C ILE A 97 -23.36 3.26 4.67
N PHE A 98 -24.26 2.93 5.59
CA PHE A 98 -24.02 2.02 6.72
C PHE A 98 -24.22 0.56 6.29
N TYR A 99 -23.36 0.07 5.41
CA TYR A 99 -23.48 -1.26 4.81
C TYR A 99 -23.25 -2.36 5.88
N GLU A 100 -24.25 -3.22 6.11
CA GLU A 100 -24.29 -4.15 7.23
C GLU A 100 -23.11 -5.14 7.24
N SER A 101 -22.67 -5.58 6.06
CA SER A 101 -21.53 -6.50 5.92
C SER A 101 -20.19 -5.87 6.37
N PHE A 102 -20.15 -4.55 6.59
CA PHE A 102 -18.97 -3.79 7.04
C PHE A 102 -19.08 -3.48 8.54
N SER A 103 -18.95 -4.53 9.37
CA SER A 103 -19.05 -4.46 10.83
C SER A 103 -20.36 -3.80 11.29
N ASN A 104 -21.49 -4.27 10.76
CA ASN A 104 -22.82 -3.73 11.04
C ASN A 104 -22.92 -2.22 10.75
N GLY A 105 -22.27 -1.78 9.67
CA GLY A 105 -22.28 -0.39 9.21
C GLY A 105 -21.29 0.55 9.90
N VAL A 106 -20.47 0.09 10.85
CA VAL A 106 -19.47 0.95 11.51
C VAL A 106 -18.36 1.38 10.54
N GLU A 107 -17.97 0.50 9.61
CA GLU A 107 -16.89 0.76 8.65
C GLU A 107 -17.43 1.43 7.37
N PHE A 108 -18.11 2.58 7.52
CA PHE A 108 -18.85 3.24 6.43
C PHE A 108 -18.00 4.20 5.56
N PHE A 109 -16.70 4.39 5.82
CA PHE A 109 -15.92 5.36 5.05
C PHE A 109 -15.86 5.00 3.55
N ILE A 110 -15.62 3.72 3.22
CA ILE A 110 -15.49 3.30 1.82
C ILE A 110 -16.83 3.42 1.06
N THR A 111 -17.95 3.13 1.70
CA THR A 111 -19.30 3.24 1.12
C THR A 111 -19.70 4.70 0.95
N LEU A 112 -19.33 5.57 1.90
CA LEU A 112 -19.44 7.01 1.72
C LEU A 112 -18.60 7.49 0.52
N TYR A 113 -17.36 7.02 0.42
CA TYR A 113 -16.48 7.33 -0.70
C TYR A 113 -17.08 6.85 -2.05
N PHE A 114 -17.61 5.63 -2.10
CA PHE A 114 -18.30 5.06 -3.25
C PHE A 114 -19.51 5.87 -3.68
N LYS A 115 -20.30 6.38 -2.73
CA LYS A 115 -21.44 7.27 -3.01
C LYS A 115 -20.98 8.57 -3.67
N VAL A 116 -19.90 9.17 -3.15
CA VAL A 116 -19.36 10.42 -3.67
C VAL A 116 -18.81 10.23 -5.08
N ILE A 117 -17.96 9.23 -5.30
CA ILE A 117 -17.36 9.02 -6.63
C ILE A 117 -18.38 8.53 -7.65
N GLY A 118 -19.34 7.68 -7.25
CA GLY A 118 -20.38 7.20 -8.15
C GLY A 118 -21.34 8.32 -8.56
N GLY A 119 -21.72 9.19 -7.61
CA GLY A 119 -22.56 10.35 -7.89
C GLY A 119 -21.89 11.44 -8.73
N ILE A 120 -20.59 11.71 -8.50
CA ILE A 120 -19.87 12.77 -9.23
C ILE A 120 -19.42 12.30 -10.62
N PHE A 121 -18.86 11.10 -10.73
CA PHE A 121 -18.21 10.64 -11.96
C PHE A 121 -19.05 9.65 -12.77
N GLY A 122 -20.20 9.19 -12.24
CA GLY A 122 -21.06 8.26 -12.94
C GLY A 122 -20.36 6.93 -13.27
N ILE A 123 -19.55 6.42 -12.36
CA ILE A 123 -18.73 5.21 -12.57
C ILE A 123 -19.63 4.01 -12.88
N LYS A 124 -19.43 3.41 -14.06
CA LYS A 124 -20.11 2.19 -14.52
C LYS A 124 -19.19 0.97 -14.49
N GLU A 125 -17.94 1.17 -14.92
CA GLU A 125 -16.98 0.08 -15.06
C GLU A 125 -16.31 -0.28 -13.73
N PRO A 126 -16.23 -1.57 -13.35
CA PRO A 126 -15.64 -1.99 -12.07
C PRO A 126 -14.17 -1.56 -11.90
N PHE A 127 -13.38 -1.55 -12.98
CA PHE A 127 -11.98 -1.13 -12.89
C PHE A 127 -11.84 0.34 -12.47
N MET A 128 -12.80 1.19 -12.81
CA MET A 128 -12.79 2.60 -12.43
C MET A 128 -13.01 2.80 -10.91
N ILE A 129 -13.68 1.85 -10.25
CA ILE A 129 -13.79 1.82 -8.78
C ILE A 129 -12.42 1.51 -8.17
N MET A 130 -11.72 0.48 -8.69
CA MET A 130 -10.37 0.13 -8.26
C MET A 130 -9.40 1.29 -8.49
N PHE A 131 -9.46 1.91 -9.66
CA PHE A 131 -8.67 3.09 -10.02
C PHE A 131 -8.88 4.22 -9.03
N ALA A 132 -10.13 4.59 -8.74
CA ALA A 132 -10.47 5.70 -7.85
C ALA A 132 -9.92 5.48 -6.43
N VAL A 133 -10.15 4.30 -5.86
CA VAL A 133 -9.64 3.95 -4.52
C VAL A 133 -8.11 3.94 -4.49
N LEU A 134 -7.47 3.32 -5.50
CA LEU A 134 -6.02 3.27 -5.57
C LEU A 134 -5.42 4.68 -5.69
N LEU A 135 -5.98 5.51 -6.56
CA LEU A 135 -5.58 6.91 -6.71
C LEU A 135 -5.70 7.68 -5.39
N PHE A 136 -6.83 7.54 -4.69
CA PHE A 136 -7.06 8.18 -3.39
C PHE A 136 -6.00 7.78 -2.34
N VAL A 137 -5.74 6.47 -2.21
CA VAL A 137 -4.75 5.92 -1.27
C VAL A 137 -3.34 6.41 -1.61
N LEU A 138 -2.95 6.37 -2.89
CA LEU A 138 -1.61 6.78 -3.33
C LEU A 138 -1.37 8.28 -3.19
N LEU A 139 -2.37 9.12 -3.46
CA LEU A 139 -2.29 10.57 -3.28
C LEU A 139 -2.11 10.93 -1.80
N LEU A 140 -2.94 10.37 -0.92
CA LEU A 140 -2.81 10.60 0.51
C LEU A 140 -1.48 10.06 1.05
N TYR A 141 -1.01 8.92 0.55
CA TYR A 141 0.31 8.40 0.91
C TYR A 141 1.44 9.36 0.51
N TYR A 142 1.38 9.95 -0.69
CA TYR A 142 2.39 10.92 -1.11
C TYR A 142 2.33 12.22 -0.29
N ILE A 143 1.13 12.74 -0.01
CA ILE A 143 0.97 13.92 0.86
C ILE A 143 1.56 13.63 2.25
N TRP A 144 1.32 12.44 2.81
CA TRP A 144 1.93 12.03 4.07
C TRP A 144 3.46 12.04 4.00
N LEU A 145 4.06 11.54 2.91
CA LEU A 145 5.51 11.58 2.71
C LEU A 145 6.02 13.03 2.73
N GLU A 146 5.42 13.94 1.96
CA GLU A 146 5.86 15.34 1.90
C GLU A 146 5.73 16.05 3.26
N VAL A 147 4.63 15.83 3.99
CA VAL A 147 4.31 16.55 5.23
C VAL A 147 5.09 16.04 6.44
N PHE A 148 5.26 14.72 6.58
CA PHE A 148 5.81 14.12 7.81
C PHE A 148 7.20 13.51 7.64
N VAL A 149 7.53 13.01 6.44
CA VAL A 149 8.75 12.24 6.22
C VAL A 149 9.84 13.13 5.63
N LEU A 150 9.57 13.72 4.46
CA LEU A 150 10.58 14.44 3.68
C LEU A 150 11.06 15.73 4.35
N VAL A 151 10.27 16.31 5.26
CA VAL A 151 10.70 17.47 6.08
C VAL A 151 11.96 17.18 6.89
N ASN A 152 12.18 15.91 7.27
CA ASN A 152 13.34 15.45 8.05
C ASN A 152 14.48 14.88 7.18
N ILE A 153 14.35 14.95 5.84
CA ILE A 153 15.33 14.42 4.89
C ILE A 153 15.97 15.58 4.13
N GLU A 154 17.31 15.53 3.98
CA GLU A 154 18.08 16.47 3.17
C GLU A 154 17.52 16.58 1.75
N LYS A 155 17.40 17.82 1.23
CA LYS A 155 16.73 18.09 -0.06
C LYS A 155 17.23 17.22 -1.21
N LYS A 156 18.56 16.98 -1.28
CA LYS A 156 19.20 16.12 -2.30
C LYS A 156 18.78 14.65 -2.25
N HIS A 157 18.25 14.16 -1.12
CA HIS A 157 17.89 12.76 -0.92
C HIS A 157 16.38 12.50 -0.93
N ARG A 158 15.56 13.57 -0.95
CA ARG A 158 14.09 13.44 -0.98
C ARG A 158 13.59 12.69 -2.21
N SER A 159 14.22 12.96 -3.36
CA SER A 159 13.84 12.34 -4.64
C SER A 159 13.96 10.82 -4.60
N ILE A 160 15.12 10.30 -4.18
CA ILE A 160 15.35 8.85 -4.08
C ILE A 160 14.54 8.20 -2.96
N CYS A 161 14.23 8.92 -1.87
CA CYS A 161 13.31 8.45 -0.85
C CYS A 161 11.90 8.20 -1.42
N VAL A 162 11.35 9.16 -2.19
CA VAL A 162 10.05 8.98 -2.86
C VAL A 162 10.11 7.84 -3.87
N ALA A 163 11.20 7.75 -4.65
CA ALA A 163 11.40 6.64 -5.57
C ALA A 163 11.39 5.28 -4.85
N ALA A 164 12.07 5.14 -3.71
CA ALA A 164 12.10 3.91 -2.93
C ALA A 164 10.69 3.54 -2.43
N CYS A 165 9.95 4.51 -1.88
CA CYS A 165 8.58 4.33 -1.41
C CYS A 165 7.68 3.80 -2.54
N PHE A 166 7.64 4.45 -3.70
CA PHE A 166 6.76 4.05 -4.80
C PHE A 166 7.24 2.82 -5.59
N SER A 167 8.55 2.59 -5.66
CA SER A 167 9.10 1.38 -6.28
C SER A 167 8.63 0.14 -5.54
N LEU A 168 8.77 0.14 -4.21
CA LEU A 168 8.54 -1.04 -3.36
C LEU A 168 7.12 -1.11 -2.79
N LEU A 169 6.24 -0.18 -3.17
CA LEU A 169 4.83 -0.19 -2.79
C LEU A 169 4.08 -1.31 -3.51
N SER A 170 3.33 -2.12 -2.77
CA SER A 170 2.50 -3.16 -3.36
C SER A 170 1.09 -2.67 -3.64
N CYS A 171 0.87 -2.16 -4.85
CA CYS A 171 -0.40 -1.58 -5.27
C CYS A 171 -1.51 -2.63 -5.51
N ILE A 172 -1.16 -3.85 -5.96
CA ILE A 172 -2.14 -4.93 -6.16
C ILE A 172 -2.94 -5.21 -4.88
N ILE A 173 -2.28 -5.15 -3.71
CA ILE A 173 -2.91 -5.38 -2.41
C ILE A 173 -3.96 -4.31 -2.10
N ILE A 174 -3.71 -3.06 -2.49
CA ILE A 174 -4.64 -1.96 -2.24
C ILE A 174 -5.97 -2.22 -2.96
N THR A 175 -5.90 -2.78 -4.17
CA THR A 175 -7.11 -3.15 -4.95
C THR A 175 -7.85 -4.36 -4.39
N GLN A 176 -7.21 -5.15 -3.51
CA GLN A 176 -7.83 -6.30 -2.83
C GLN A 176 -8.35 -5.97 -1.44
N ASN A 177 -7.60 -5.20 -0.65
CA ASN A 177 -7.92 -4.89 0.73
C ASN A 177 -8.24 -3.40 0.87
N MET A 178 -9.19 -2.91 0.08
CA MET A 178 -9.47 -1.47 -0.09
C MET A 178 -9.76 -0.73 1.22
N ARG A 179 -10.67 -1.27 2.05
CA ARG A 179 -11.00 -0.70 3.37
C ARG A 179 -9.77 -0.57 4.26
N GLN A 180 -8.99 -1.64 4.30
CA GLN A 180 -7.77 -1.69 5.09
C GLN A 180 -6.67 -0.75 4.53
N ALA A 181 -6.55 -0.60 3.21
CA ALA A 181 -5.60 0.31 2.58
C ALA A 181 -5.89 1.77 2.92
N ILE A 182 -7.16 2.17 2.84
CA ILE A 182 -7.60 3.51 3.25
C ILE A 182 -7.29 3.72 4.75
N SER A 183 -7.66 2.75 5.59
CA SER A 183 -7.36 2.79 7.03
C SER A 183 -5.87 2.91 7.31
N CYS A 184 -5.01 2.16 6.60
CA CYS A 184 -3.56 2.23 6.74
C CYS A 184 -3.01 3.62 6.43
N VAL A 185 -3.47 4.28 5.37
CA VAL A 185 -2.99 5.63 5.07
C VAL A 185 -3.40 6.60 6.16
N PHE A 186 -4.64 6.56 6.67
CA PHE A 186 -5.01 7.38 7.82
C PHE A 186 -4.22 7.05 9.10
N LEU A 187 -3.87 5.77 9.32
CA LEU A 187 -2.98 5.36 10.41
C LEU A 187 -1.59 6.00 10.29
N LEU A 188 -1.04 6.16 9.08
CA LEU A 188 0.24 6.86 8.90
C LEU A 188 0.18 8.29 9.44
N TYR A 189 -0.90 9.02 9.15
CA TYR A 189 -1.14 10.36 9.69
C TYR A 189 -1.31 10.32 11.21
N ALA A 190 -2.17 9.43 11.72
CA ALA A 190 -2.44 9.31 13.16
C ALA A 190 -1.16 9.01 13.95
N ILE A 191 -0.38 8.01 13.53
CA ILE A 191 0.90 7.66 14.17
C ILE A 191 1.87 8.84 14.11
N SER A 192 2.03 9.48 12.97
CA SER A 192 2.97 10.61 12.82
C SER A 192 2.58 11.81 13.70
N LEU A 193 1.29 12.09 13.82
CA LEU A 193 0.76 13.13 14.69
C LEU A 193 0.92 12.77 16.17
N LEU A 194 0.69 11.51 16.54
CA LEU A 194 0.88 11.00 17.89
C LEU A 194 2.34 11.09 18.33
N LEU A 195 3.28 10.67 17.47
CA LEU A 195 4.72 10.79 17.70
C LEU A 195 5.17 12.25 17.88
N ASN A 196 4.46 13.19 17.28
CA ASN A 196 4.68 14.63 17.39
C ASN A 196 3.81 15.30 18.47
N LYS A 197 3.14 14.52 19.33
CA LYS A 197 2.29 14.98 20.44
C LYS A 197 1.11 15.87 20.02
N LYS A 198 0.66 15.76 18.76
CA LYS A 198 -0.52 16.47 18.21
C LYS A 198 -1.79 15.63 18.40
N TYR A 199 -2.22 15.47 19.64
CA TYR A 199 -3.27 14.51 20.02
C TYR A 199 -4.63 14.76 19.35
N ILE A 200 -5.09 16.01 19.26
CA ILE A 200 -6.40 16.32 18.66
C ILE A 200 -6.42 15.91 17.18
N SER A 201 -5.41 16.31 16.41
CA SER A 201 -5.30 15.91 15.00
C SER A 201 -5.12 14.40 14.87
N CYS A 202 -4.39 13.75 15.78
CA CYS A 202 -4.28 12.29 15.82
C CYS A 202 -5.66 11.63 15.99
N LEU A 203 -6.51 12.13 16.88
CA LEU A 203 -7.85 11.58 17.11
C LEU A 203 -8.72 11.66 15.86
N VAL A 204 -8.64 12.75 15.08
CA VAL A 204 -9.36 12.88 13.80
C VAL A 204 -8.93 11.79 12.82
N PHE A 205 -7.63 11.61 12.62
CA PHE A 205 -7.13 10.59 11.69
C PHE A 205 -7.33 9.17 12.23
N ALA A 206 -7.28 8.96 13.55
CA ALA A 206 -7.61 7.68 14.17
C ALA A 206 -9.09 7.33 13.96
N PHE A 207 -9.99 8.29 14.13
CA PHE A 207 -11.41 8.10 13.83
C PHE A 207 -11.63 7.71 12.37
N LEU A 208 -11.04 8.46 11.42
CA LEU A 208 -11.09 8.14 9.99
C LEU A 208 -10.55 6.74 9.68
N ALA A 209 -9.46 6.33 10.34
CA ALA A 209 -8.91 4.98 10.21
C ALA A 209 -9.88 3.90 10.70
N VAL A 210 -10.55 4.13 11.84
CA VAL A 210 -11.50 3.18 12.45
C VAL A 210 -12.77 3.03 11.61
N ILE A 211 -13.37 4.13 11.15
CA ILE A 211 -14.55 4.07 10.26
C ILE A 211 -14.20 3.56 8.85
N SER A 212 -12.92 3.43 8.52
CA SER A 212 -12.46 2.74 7.30
C SER A 212 -12.24 1.25 7.56
N HIS A 213 -11.63 0.90 8.70
CA HIS A 213 -11.45 -0.46 9.15
C HIS A 213 -11.18 -0.54 10.67
N MET A 214 -11.98 -1.31 11.40
CA MET A 214 -12.00 -1.43 12.86
C MET A 214 -10.68 -1.94 13.45
N THR A 215 -9.89 -2.69 12.68
CA THR A 215 -8.58 -3.17 13.13
C THR A 215 -7.61 -2.03 13.46
N ALA A 216 -7.87 -0.81 12.98
CA ALA A 216 -7.14 0.40 13.36
C ALA A 216 -7.09 0.64 14.88
N LEU A 217 -8.13 0.22 15.64
CA LEU A 217 -8.15 0.33 17.10
C LEU A 217 -6.99 -0.44 17.77
N ILE A 218 -6.56 -1.53 17.16
CA ILE A 218 -5.47 -2.38 17.65
C ILE A 218 -4.14 -1.97 17.00
N VAL A 219 -4.15 -1.73 15.69
CA VAL A 219 -2.94 -1.43 14.91
C VAL A 219 -2.29 -0.11 15.33
N LEU A 220 -3.08 0.93 15.63
CA LEU A 220 -2.55 2.23 16.06
C LEU A 220 -1.69 2.14 17.34
N PRO A 221 -2.22 1.67 18.50
CA PRO A 221 -1.41 1.56 19.71
C PRO A 221 -0.26 0.57 19.54
N LEU A 222 -0.45 -0.53 18.80
CA LEU A 222 0.61 -1.49 18.51
C LEU A 222 1.81 -0.83 17.84
N PHE A 223 1.60 -0.13 16.71
CA PHE A 223 2.69 0.51 15.97
C PHE A 223 3.34 1.62 16.79
N TYR A 224 2.56 2.42 17.52
CA TYR A 224 3.08 3.45 18.41
C TYR A 224 4.02 2.87 19.49
N PHE A 225 3.58 1.82 20.20
CA PHE A 225 4.38 1.20 21.26
C PHE A 225 5.58 0.42 20.72
N ILE A 226 5.52 -0.11 19.50
CA ILE A 226 6.71 -0.68 18.86
C ILE A 226 7.75 0.41 18.56
N MET A 227 7.31 1.57 18.06
CA MET A 227 8.22 2.66 17.67
C MET A 227 8.81 3.40 18.89
N GLU A 228 7.98 3.80 19.86
CA GLU A 228 8.37 4.63 21.02
C GLU A 228 8.53 3.85 22.33
N GLY A 229 7.91 2.67 22.44
CA GLY A 229 7.88 1.94 23.71
C GLY A 229 9.25 1.44 24.12
N SER A 230 9.39 1.17 25.43
CA SER A 230 10.60 0.59 26.00
C SER A 230 10.86 -0.83 25.46
N LYS A 231 12.08 -1.34 25.63
CA LYS A 231 12.40 -2.76 25.33
C LYS A 231 11.45 -3.73 26.04
N LYS A 232 11.06 -3.42 27.28
CA LYS A 232 10.08 -4.22 28.06
C LYS A 232 8.70 -4.22 27.40
N THR A 233 8.21 -3.05 26.97
CA THR A 233 6.92 -2.92 26.28
C THR A 233 6.87 -3.76 25.01
N ARG A 234 7.93 -3.73 24.20
CA ARG A 234 8.03 -4.51 22.97
C ARG A 234 8.08 -6.02 23.23
N LEU A 235 8.81 -6.43 24.27
CA LEU A 235 8.83 -7.82 24.70
C LEU A 235 7.43 -8.29 25.14
N ILE A 236 6.71 -7.47 25.90
CA ILE A 236 5.31 -7.77 26.29
C ILE A 236 4.43 -7.94 25.06
N ILE A 237 4.53 -7.06 24.06
CA ILE A 237 3.78 -7.18 22.81
C ILE A 237 4.04 -8.53 22.12
N ILE A 238 5.31 -8.95 22.04
CA ILE A 238 5.70 -10.23 21.45
C ILE A 238 5.11 -11.40 22.25
N ILE A 239 5.24 -11.39 23.58
CA ILE A 239 4.72 -12.45 24.47
C ILE A 239 3.19 -12.55 24.37
N VAL A 240 2.48 -11.41 24.41
CA VAL A 240 1.02 -11.37 24.27
C VAL A 240 0.60 -11.88 22.90
N SER A 241 1.33 -11.54 21.84
CA SER A 241 1.04 -12.04 20.47
C SER A 241 1.25 -13.54 20.35
N LEU A 242 2.29 -14.09 20.98
CA LEU A 242 2.49 -15.54 21.09
C LEU A 242 1.36 -16.21 21.87
N GLY A 243 0.96 -15.63 23.00
CA GLY A 243 -0.18 -16.11 23.79
C GLY A 243 -1.47 -16.09 22.99
N PHE A 244 -1.71 -15.02 22.21
CA PHE A 244 -2.84 -14.93 21.30
C PHE A 244 -2.81 -16.02 20.23
N LEU A 245 -1.67 -16.27 19.58
CA LEU A 245 -1.54 -17.35 18.59
C LEU A 245 -1.92 -18.72 19.18
N LEU A 246 -1.41 -19.02 20.38
CA LEU A 246 -1.70 -20.28 21.07
C LEU A 246 -3.19 -20.39 21.42
N ALA A 247 -3.77 -19.31 21.97
CA ALA A 247 -5.18 -19.23 22.31
C ALA A 247 -6.09 -19.27 21.08
N PHE A 248 -5.69 -18.67 19.95
CA PHE A 248 -6.47 -18.60 18.72
C PHE A 248 -6.71 -19.98 18.11
N ASN A 249 -5.68 -20.83 18.06
CA ASN A 249 -5.83 -22.20 17.57
C ASN A 249 -6.82 -23.01 18.43
N ILE A 250 -6.76 -22.85 19.76
CA ILE A 250 -7.68 -23.48 20.70
C ILE A 250 -9.10 -22.92 20.51
N ALA A 251 -9.24 -21.60 20.41
CA ALA A 251 -10.51 -20.91 20.27
C ALA A 251 -11.22 -21.23 18.95
N ILE A 252 -10.50 -21.29 17.82
CA ILE A 252 -11.07 -21.72 16.54
C ILE A 252 -11.59 -23.14 16.63
N GLY A 253 -10.82 -24.06 17.23
CA GLY A 253 -11.24 -25.44 17.43
C GLY A 253 -12.57 -25.53 18.16
N ILE A 254 -12.71 -24.78 19.26
CA ILE A 254 -13.94 -24.71 20.07
C ILE A 254 -15.09 -24.07 19.27
N ILE A 255 -14.86 -22.94 18.60
CA ILE A 255 -15.94 -22.24 17.88
C ILE A 255 -16.49 -23.10 16.73
N ILE A 256 -15.61 -23.80 15.99
CA ILE A 256 -16.02 -24.70 14.91
C ILE A 256 -16.73 -25.92 15.49
N SER A 257 -16.19 -26.56 16.53
CA SER A 257 -16.77 -27.79 17.10
C SER A 257 -18.16 -27.58 17.70
N TYR A 258 -18.42 -26.39 18.25
CA TYR A 258 -19.71 -26.05 18.86
C TYR A 258 -20.58 -25.12 18.00
N ASN A 259 -20.16 -24.82 16.75
CA ASN A 259 -20.83 -23.90 15.82
C ASN A 259 -21.28 -22.57 16.48
N LEU A 260 -20.46 -22.02 17.38
CA LEU A 260 -20.85 -20.92 18.27
C LEU A 260 -21.17 -19.61 17.54
N LEU A 261 -20.76 -19.48 16.27
CA LEU A 261 -20.96 -18.28 15.45
C LEU A 261 -21.94 -18.49 14.29
N GLY A 262 -22.63 -19.64 14.22
CA GLY A 262 -23.64 -19.92 13.20
C GLY A 262 -23.14 -19.70 11.77
N ALA A 263 -23.83 -18.87 10.98
CA ALA A 263 -23.44 -18.55 9.60
C ALA A 263 -22.06 -17.87 9.48
N SER A 264 -21.58 -17.22 10.56
CA SER A 264 -20.25 -16.59 10.58
C SER A 264 -19.09 -17.58 10.78
N THR A 265 -19.39 -18.83 11.13
CA THR A 265 -18.40 -19.92 11.22
C THR A 265 -17.69 -20.15 9.88
N TYR A 266 -18.33 -19.82 8.74
CA TYR A 266 -17.72 -19.90 7.41
C TYR A 266 -16.43 -19.07 7.25
N LYS A 267 -16.35 -17.89 7.88
CA LYS A 267 -15.11 -17.09 7.87
C LYS A 267 -14.02 -17.72 8.74
N LEU A 268 -14.38 -18.47 9.78
CA LEU A 268 -13.42 -19.21 10.59
C LEU A 268 -12.95 -20.49 9.91
N LEU A 269 -13.81 -21.13 9.11
CA LEU A 269 -13.41 -22.24 8.23
C LEU A 269 -12.33 -21.79 7.24
N TYR A 270 -12.39 -20.55 6.72
CA TYR A 270 -11.30 -19.99 5.90
C TYR A 270 -9.96 -19.89 6.65
N TYR A 271 -9.98 -19.63 7.96
CA TYR A 271 -8.76 -19.58 8.79
C TYR A 271 -8.33 -20.97 9.31
N ALA A 272 -9.22 -21.95 9.33
CA ALA A 272 -8.96 -23.33 9.74
C ALA A 272 -8.54 -24.25 8.58
N ASP A 273 -8.88 -23.90 7.34
CA ASP A 273 -8.46 -24.61 6.13
C ASP A 273 -6.96 -24.38 5.86
N THR A 274 -6.17 -25.30 6.41
CA THR A 274 -4.71 -25.41 6.22
C THR A 274 -4.34 -26.31 5.04
N SER A 275 -5.31 -27.04 4.49
CA SER A 275 -5.14 -28.01 3.41
C SER A 275 -5.18 -27.35 2.04
N GLY A 276 -4.02 -26.89 1.56
CA GLY A 276 -3.83 -26.58 0.13
C GLY A 276 -3.44 -25.15 -0.22
N ARG A 277 -3.03 -24.34 0.76
CA ARG A 277 -2.44 -23.02 0.47
C ARG A 277 -0.95 -23.06 0.74
N SER A 278 -0.18 -23.15 -0.35
CA SER A 278 1.23 -22.78 -0.36
C SER A 278 1.37 -21.44 0.38
N VAL A 279 2.24 -21.41 1.38
CA VAL A 279 2.72 -20.17 1.99
C VAL A 279 3.05 -19.23 0.83
N ASP A 280 2.32 -18.14 0.66
CA ASP A 280 2.62 -17.18 -0.38
C ASP A 280 3.90 -16.44 0.04
N ILE A 281 5.04 -16.99 -0.38
CA ILE A 281 6.41 -16.48 -0.14
C ILE A 281 6.58 -15.08 -0.76
N GLY A 282 5.64 -14.62 -1.60
CA GLY A 282 5.67 -13.36 -2.33
C GLY A 282 5.93 -12.13 -1.46
N TYR A 283 5.38 -12.07 -0.24
CA TYR A 283 5.54 -10.90 0.65
C TYR A 283 6.62 -11.08 1.70
N LEU A 284 6.81 -12.34 2.14
CA LEU A 284 7.86 -12.71 3.07
C LEU A 284 9.24 -12.33 2.52
N LYS A 285 9.47 -12.46 1.20
CA LYS A 285 10.74 -12.09 0.57
C LYS A 285 11.12 -10.62 0.80
N PHE A 286 10.16 -9.69 0.65
CA PHE A 286 10.44 -8.26 0.85
C PHE A 286 10.64 -7.92 2.33
N LEU A 287 9.87 -8.55 3.22
CA LEU A 287 10.05 -8.36 4.66
C LEU A 287 11.41 -8.92 5.14
N ILE A 288 11.82 -10.09 4.64
CA ILE A 288 13.13 -10.70 4.94
C ILE A 288 14.28 -9.82 4.40
N ILE A 289 14.19 -9.36 3.15
CA ILE A 289 15.21 -8.47 2.57
C ILE A 289 15.31 -7.18 3.38
N SER A 290 14.18 -6.57 3.73
CA SER A 290 14.15 -5.37 4.56
C SER A 290 14.68 -5.65 5.97
N PHE A 291 14.40 -6.81 6.56
CA PHE A 291 14.92 -7.24 7.85
C PHE A 291 16.45 -7.33 7.87
N PHE A 292 17.03 -8.01 6.87
CA PHE A 292 18.49 -8.09 6.72
C PHE A 292 19.10 -6.71 6.41
N ALA A 293 18.48 -5.91 5.55
CA ALA A 293 18.96 -4.55 5.28
C ALA A 293 18.99 -3.68 6.55
N GLY A 294 17.96 -3.78 7.40
CA GLY A 294 17.88 -3.02 8.65
C GLY A 294 18.81 -3.53 9.76
N LEU A 295 19.23 -4.80 9.72
CA LEU A 295 20.23 -5.39 10.62
C LEU A 295 21.62 -4.78 10.43
N PHE A 296 22.03 -4.61 9.17
CA PHE A 296 23.42 -4.24 8.84
C PHE A 296 23.65 -2.74 8.66
N LEU A 297 22.61 -1.93 8.39
CA LEU A 297 22.83 -0.58 7.87
C LEU A 297 22.20 0.59 8.67
N CYS A 298 21.31 0.32 9.65
CA CYS A 298 20.59 1.37 10.40
C CYS A 298 21.20 1.75 11.77
N LYS A 299 22.46 1.40 12.07
CA LYS A 299 23.02 1.65 13.41
C LYS A 299 23.44 3.13 13.57
N ASN A 300 22.76 3.85 14.48
CA ASN A 300 23.15 5.14 15.05
C ASN A 300 22.97 6.42 14.18
N ASP A 301 22.02 6.47 13.25
CA ASP A 301 21.88 7.62 12.33
C ASP A 301 20.83 8.68 12.72
N SER A 302 19.72 8.31 13.37
CA SER A 302 18.72 9.26 13.90
C SER A 302 17.66 8.54 14.75
N LEU A 303 16.95 9.28 15.60
CA LEU A 303 15.78 8.77 16.34
C LEU A 303 14.73 8.13 15.41
N GLN A 304 14.54 8.70 14.23
CA GLN A 304 13.60 8.19 13.23
C GLN A 304 14.07 6.85 12.64
N ALA A 305 15.36 6.73 12.35
CA ALA A 305 15.95 5.45 11.90
C ALA A 305 15.83 4.37 12.99
N ASP A 306 16.04 4.72 14.26
CA ASP A 306 15.85 3.79 15.38
C ASP A 306 14.39 3.32 15.49
N ARG A 307 13.41 4.23 15.37
CA ARG A 307 11.98 3.87 15.35
C ARG A 307 11.66 2.87 14.23
N PHE A 308 12.14 3.12 13.02
CA PHE A 308 11.95 2.22 11.87
C PHE A 308 12.66 0.88 12.04
N ARG A 309 13.86 0.89 12.62
CA ARG A 309 14.56 -0.34 12.99
C ARG A 309 13.71 -1.16 13.96
N ASN A 310 13.23 -0.56 15.04
CA ASN A 310 12.40 -1.24 16.04
C ASN A 310 11.13 -1.82 15.41
N LEU A 311 10.48 -1.04 14.53
CA LEU A 311 9.32 -1.48 13.77
C LEU A 311 9.61 -2.68 12.89
N LEU A 312 10.74 -2.66 12.18
CA LEU A 312 11.17 -3.75 11.33
C LEU A 312 11.47 -5.02 12.12
N PHE A 313 12.23 -4.94 13.21
CA PHE A 313 12.58 -6.11 14.04
C PHE A 313 11.35 -6.71 14.71
N CYS A 314 10.61 -5.90 15.48
CA CYS A 314 9.41 -6.39 16.17
C CYS A 314 8.34 -6.81 15.16
N GLY A 315 8.16 -6.06 14.08
CA GLY A 315 7.21 -6.39 13.02
C GLY A 315 7.55 -7.69 12.31
N THR A 316 8.83 -7.99 12.06
CA THR A 316 9.25 -9.28 11.48
C THR A 316 8.95 -10.44 12.43
N ILE A 317 9.26 -10.28 13.72
CA ILE A 317 8.92 -11.29 14.74
C ILE A 317 7.39 -11.50 14.80
N LEU A 318 6.61 -10.42 14.83
CA LEU A 318 5.15 -10.49 14.80
C LEU A 318 4.62 -11.15 13.52
N TYR A 319 5.25 -10.88 12.37
CA TYR A 319 4.87 -11.52 11.12
C TYR A 319 5.05 -13.02 11.20
N LEU A 320 6.19 -13.48 11.73
CA LEU A 320 6.48 -14.91 11.94
C LEU A 320 5.51 -15.54 12.95
N ILE A 321 5.18 -14.83 14.03
CA ILE A 321 4.19 -15.29 15.03
C ILE A 321 2.81 -15.47 14.38
N PHE A 322 2.35 -14.52 13.57
CA PHE A 322 1.03 -14.59 12.95
C PHE A 322 1.00 -15.40 11.64
N MET A 323 2.16 -15.82 11.11
CA MET A 323 2.29 -16.57 9.88
C MET A 323 1.46 -17.87 9.83
N PRO A 324 1.29 -18.63 10.94
CA PRO A 324 0.45 -19.82 10.94
C PRO A 324 -1.04 -19.53 10.71
N ILE A 325 -1.49 -18.28 10.90
CA ILE A 325 -2.89 -17.89 10.67
C ILE A 325 -3.01 -17.31 9.25
N PRO A 326 -3.81 -17.93 8.35
CA PRO A 326 -3.89 -17.53 6.95
C PRO A 326 -4.16 -16.04 6.76
N THR A 327 -3.31 -15.35 6.00
CA THR A 327 -3.41 -13.91 5.66
C THR A 327 -3.36 -12.91 6.82
N LEU A 328 -3.38 -13.36 8.09
CA LEU A 328 -3.43 -12.49 9.25
C LEU A 328 -2.14 -11.69 9.42
N SER A 329 -0.98 -12.35 9.32
CA SER A 329 0.33 -11.68 9.40
C SER A 329 0.43 -10.55 8.39
N PHE A 330 0.01 -10.83 7.15
CA PHE A 330 0.01 -9.87 6.06
C PHE A 330 -0.94 -8.70 6.31
N ARG A 331 -2.21 -8.97 6.65
CA ARG A 331 -3.22 -7.94 6.90
C ARG A 331 -2.82 -7.08 8.10
N PHE A 332 -2.49 -7.69 9.23
CA PHE A 332 -2.22 -6.96 10.47
C PHE A 332 -0.95 -6.09 10.39
N LEU A 333 0.03 -6.52 9.58
CA LEU A 333 1.27 -5.77 9.33
C LEU A 333 1.29 -5.08 7.95
N MET A 334 0.13 -4.90 7.32
CA MET A 334 0.03 -4.28 6.00
C MET A 334 0.66 -2.88 5.97
N LEU A 335 0.50 -2.12 7.06
CA LEU A 335 1.14 -0.81 7.24
C LEU A 335 2.67 -0.89 7.11
N LEU A 336 3.28 -1.95 7.67
CA LEU A 336 4.72 -2.20 7.58
C LEU A 336 5.14 -2.70 6.19
N VAL A 337 4.48 -3.77 5.72
CA VAL A 337 4.88 -4.51 4.49
C VAL A 337 4.59 -3.73 3.22
N VAL A 338 3.52 -2.92 3.20
CA VAL A 338 3.11 -2.14 2.03
C VAL A 338 3.65 -0.72 2.12
N PHE A 339 3.29 0.04 3.17
CA PHE A 339 3.51 1.48 3.19
C PHE A 339 4.86 1.92 3.79
N TYR A 340 5.40 1.22 4.78
CA TYR A 340 6.71 1.56 5.36
C TYR A 340 7.89 0.91 4.64
N ASN A 341 7.67 -0.13 3.84
CA ASN A 341 8.74 -0.94 3.27
C ASN A 341 9.78 -0.13 2.48
N GLY A 342 9.34 0.69 1.52
CA GLY A 342 10.25 1.54 0.75
C GLY A 342 10.96 2.61 1.59
N LEU A 343 10.30 3.12 2.64
CA LEU A 343 10.90 4.08 3.56
C LEU A 343 11.99 3.43 4.43
N ILE A 344 11.73 2.23 4.95
CA ILE A 344 12.70 1.45 5.71
C ILE A 344 13.91 1.13 4.82
N MET A 345 13.69 0.74 3.57
CA MET A 345 14.77 0.49 2.62
C MET A 345 15.61 1.74 2.36
N PHE A 346 14.98 2.91 2.21
CA PHE A 346 15.70 4.17 2.09
C PHE A 346 16.58 4.46 3.31
N TYR A 347 16.06 4.32 4.53
CA TYR A 347 16.86 4.54 5.75
C TYR A 347 17.97 3.52 5.91
N ALA A 348 17.76 2.26 5.51
CA ALA A 348 18.79 1.24 5.50
C ALA A 348 19.94 1.65 4.57
N PHE A 349 19.67 2.08 3.35
CA PHE A 349 20.72 2.44 2.39
C PHE A 349 21.07 3.93 2.39
N LYS A 350 20.73 4.70 3.43
CA LYS A 350 20.91 6.16 3.44
C LYS A 350 22.37 6.58 3.23
N LYS A 351 23.34 5.76 3.67
CA LYS A 351 24.79 6.00 3.48
C LYS A 351 25.30 5.52 2.11
N GLN A 352 24.55 4.67 1.41
CA GLN A 352 24.93 4.07 0.14
C GLN A 352 23.81 4.22 -0.91
N LEU A 353 23.34 5.47 -1.10
CA LEU A 353 22.21 5.76 -1.98
C LEU A 353 22.46 5.36 -3.44
N THR A 354 23.71 5.30 -3.90
CA THR A 354 24.05 4.79 -5.23
C THR A 354 23.68 3.32 -5.38
N ILE A 355 23.95 2.50 -4.36
CA ILE A 355 23.59 1.08 -4.35
C ILE A 355 22.06 0.94 -4.36
N LEU A 356 21.37 1.71 -3.52
CA LEU A 356 19.91 1.75 -3.51
C LEU A 356 19.37 2.14 -4.90
N GLY A 357 19.91 3.17 -5.52
CA GLY A 357 19.50 3.63 -6.84
C GLY A 357 19.62 2.54 -7.90
N PHE A 358 20.75 1.82 -7.93
CA PHE A 358 20.95 0.68 -8.83
C PHE A 358 19.92 -0.42 -8.58
N LEU A 359 19.72 -0.82 -7.32
CA LEU A 359 18.74 -1.86 -6.96
C LEU A 359 17.31 -1.47 -7.35
N LEU A 360 16.93 -0.20 -7.14
CA LEU A 360 15.62 0.31 -7.53
C LEU A 360 15.44 0.37 -9.04
N ILE A 361 16.47 0.75 -9.80
CA ILE A 361 16.43 0.71 -11.27
C ILE A 361 16.24 -0.73 -11.74
N ALA A 362 17.08 -1.66 -11.27
CA ALA A 362 16.99 -3.07 -11.61
C ALA A 362 15.62 -3.67 -11.26
N TYR A 363 15.08 -3.32 -10.08
CA TYR A 363 13.76 -3.80 -9.65
C TYR A 363 12.62 -3.23 -10.50
N ASN A 364 12.65 -1.95 -10.88
CA ASN A 364 11.62 -1.39 -11.76
C ASN A 364 11.75 -1.88 -13.21
N LEU A 365 12.96 -2.17 -13.70
CA LEU A 365 13.15 -2.86 -14.99
C LEU A 365 12.56 -4.29 -14.94
N TYR A 366 12.86 -5.04 -13.88
CA TYR A 366 12.23 -6.33 -13.64
C TYR A 366 10.71 -6.21 -13.60
N LYS A 367 10.17 -5.21 -12.90
CA LYS A 367 8.73 -4.94 -12.82
C LYS A 367 8.12 -4.66 -14.19
N ILE A 368 8.76 -3.82 -15.02
CA ILE A 368 8.32 -3.55 -16.39
C ILE A 368 8.25 -4.85 -17.18
N TYR A 369 9.29 -5.67 -17.12
CA TYR A 369 9.34 -6.95 -17.83
C TYR A 369 8.27 -7.93 -17.33
N SER A 370 8.21 -8.16 -16.02
CA SER A 370 7.35 -9.17 -15.39
C SER A 370 5.87 -8.82 -15.45
N LEU A 371 5.53 -7.53 -15.30
CA LEU A 371 4.15 -7.05 -15.33
C LEU A 371 3.74 -6.60 -16.73
N GLY A 372 4.61 -6.56 -17.72
CA GLY A 372 4.25 -6.12 -19.07
C GLY A 372 4.32 -7.28 -20.06
N PRO A 373 5.42 -7.40 -20.83
CA PRO A 373 5.54 -8.37 -21.91
C PRO A 373 5.58 -9.83 -21.45
N ASN A 374 6.02 -10.12 -20.21
CA ASN A 374 6.17 -11.49 -19.69
C ASN A 374 5.02 -11.90 -18.75
N GLN A 375 3.91 -11.16 -18.75
CA GLN A 375 2.76 -11.56 -17.96
C GLN A 375 1.97 -12.64 -18.71
N ASP A 376 2.02 -13.88 -18.21
CA ASP A 376 1.22 -14.98 -18.76
C ASP A 376 -0.27 -14.64 -18.64
N LEU A 377 -0.93 -14.53 -19.79
CA LEU A 377 -2.38 -14.41 -19.91
C LEU A 377 -3.00 -15.79 -19.63
N LEU A 378 -2.89 -16.26 -18.39
CA LEU A 378 -3.68 -17.42 -17.96
C LEU A 378 -5.16 -17.08 -18.15
N THR A 379 -5.92 -18.02 -18.70
CA THR A 379 -7.38 -17.89 -18.94
C THR A 379 -8.15 -18.76 -17.94
N GLY A 380 -9.28 -18.26 -17.42
CA GLY A 380 -10.17 -19.00 -16.52
C GLY A 380 -10.03 -18.62 -15.03
N PRO A 381 -10.54 -19.43 -14.08
CA PRO A 381 -10.50 -19.15 -12.64
C PRO A 381 -9.07 -18.99 -12.07
N GLU A 382 -8.09 -19.55 -12.77
CA GLU A 382 -6.65 -19.42 -12.45
C GLU A 382 -6.07 -18.04 -12.80
N ALA A 383 -6.81 -17.22 -13.55
CA ALA A 383 -6.43 -15.86 -13.93
C ALA A 383 -6.71 -14.81 -12.84
N TYR A 384 -7.01 -15.24 -11.61
CA TYR A 384 -7.30 -14.34 -10.49
C TYR A 384 -6.13 -13.38 -10.24
N MET A 385 -6.41 -12.08 -10.14
CA MET A 385 -5.41 -11.00 -9.96
C MET A 385 -4.46 -10.77 -11.14
N ASN A 386 -4.61 -11.47 -12.26
CA ASN A 386 -3.82 -11.15 -13.46
C ASN A 386 -4.13 -9.72 -13.91
N LEU A 387 -3.09 -8.97 -14.22
CA LEU A 387 -3.22 -7.63 -14.78
C LEU A 387 -3.66 -7.72 -16.24
N TRP A 388 -4.05 -6.57 -16.76
CA TRP A 388 -4.41 -6.37 -18.17
C TRP A 388 -5.68 -7.07 -18.63
N TYR A 389 -6.56 -7.41 -17.69
CA TYR A 389 -7.87 -7.95 -17.96
C TYR A 389 -8.81 -6.88 -18.55
N SER A 390 -8.81 -5.68 -17.97
CA SER A 390 -9.66 -4.58 -18.45
C SER A 390 -9.13 -3.92 -19.73
N TYR A 391 -7.81 -3.87 -19.90
CA TYR A 391 -7.12 -3.29 -21.05
C TYR A 391 -5.66 -3.73 -21.08
N PRO A 392 -4.99 -3.78 -22.25
CA PRO A 392 -3.60 -4.24 -22.34
C PRO A 392 -2.61 -3.32 -21.60
N TRP A 393 -1.36 -3.75 -21.41
CA TRP A 393 -0.32 -2.97 -20.72
C TRP A 393 0.24 -1.79 -21.54
N ALA A 394 0.07 -1.84 -22.86
CA ALA A 394 0.37 -0.76 -23.79
C ALA A 394 -0.64 -0.79 -24.94
N GLY A 395 -0.98 0.39 -25.46
CA GLY A 395 -1.91 0.58 -26.58
C GLY A 395 -1.30 1.41 -27.70
N THR A 396 -1.92 1.35 -28.87
CA THR A 396 -1.55 2.14 -30.05
C THR A 396 -2.30 3.47 -30.12
N GLU A 397 -3.37 3.62 -29.33
CA GLU A 397 -4.21 4.82 -29.28
C GLU A 397 -3.93 5.64 -28.02
N PHE A 398 -4.06 6.96 -28.14
CA PHE A 398 -3.93 7.87 -27.01
C PHE A 398 -5.05 7.63 -26.01
N LEU A 399 -4.70 7.35 -24.74
CA LEU A 399 -5.66 7.08 -23.66
C LEU A 399 -6.57 5.87 -23.92
N TYR A 400 -6.06 4.85 -24.62
CA TYR A 400 -6.81 3.64 -25.02
C TYR A 400 -7.55 2.92 -23.89
N TYR A 401 -7.10 3.02 -22.64
CA TYR A 401 -7.71 2.37 -21.48
C TYR A 401 -9.01 3.03 -20.99
N PHE A 402 -9.49 4.08 -21.66
CA PHE A 402 -10.82 4.65 -21.47
C PHE A 402 -11.84 4.22 -22.56
N ASN A 403 -11.36 3.55 -23.61
CA ASN A 403 -12.19 2.97 -24.67
C ASN A 403 -12.61 1.56 -24.28
#